data_AF-A0A2V9BKJ3-F1
#
_entry.id   AF-A0A2V9BKJ3-F1
#
_cell.length_a   1.000
_cell.length_b   1.000
_cell.length_c   1.000
_cell.angle_alpha   90.00
_cell.angle_beta   90.00
_cell.angle_gamma   90.00
#
_symmetry.space_group_name_H-M   'P 1'
#
loop_
_entity.id
_entity.type
_entity.pdbx_description
1 polymer ?
#
loop_
_entity_poly.entity_id
_entity_poly.type
_entity_poly.pdbx_seq_one_letter_code
_entity_poly.pdbx_strand_id
1 'polypeptide(L)'
;MPRSMLIRSVIFAVTAVAIVPVAFSQSQDSQSVADAARRAREKKKDTAKPTKVITDETLDVKKGDVQSAVAEEAKIAGAPDSKSQGAAGSPNATSANAASKDEKREKLKKQLTELKEQIKQSLMDLDLLQRENRLDQDAYYSQPNYGSDTAGKQKLDDEKQQISNKQEEVTRLKAKLADLQREMGESPSSQP
;
A
#
# COMPACT_ATOMS: atom_id res chain seq x y z
N MET A 1 59.89 11.99 15.19
CA MET A 1 58.51 12.12 14.65
C MET A 1 57.56 11.46 15.64
N PRO A 2 56.29 11.89 15.80
CA PRO A 2 55.63 13.21 15.64
C PRO A 2 55.07 13.68 17.01
N ARG A 3 54.34 14.78 17.27
CA ARG A 3 54.12 16.12 16.70
C ARG A 3 53.35 16.92 17.80
N SER A 4 53.84 18.11 18.13
CA SER A 4 53.12 19.39 18.43
C SER A 4 51.60 19.33 18.67
N MET A 5 51.09 19.77 19.84
CA MET A 5 50.63 21.15 20.18
C MET A 5 49.40 21.63 19.39
N LEU A 6 48.63 22.59 19.96
CA LEU A 6 47.54 23.41 19.38
C LEU A 6 46.13 22.79 19.57
N ILE A 7 45.04 23.41 20.05
CA ILE A 7 44.63 24.82 20.28
C ILE A 7 43.49 24.83 21.31
N ARG A 8 43.53 25.74 22.30
CA ARG A 8 42.37 26.13 23.12
C ARG A 8 41.51 27.08 22.31
N SER A 9 40.33 26.64 21.87
CA SER A 9 39.32 27.49 21.24
C SER A 9 38.44 28.18 22.28
N VAL A 10 38.17 29.45 22.01
CA VAL A 10 37.42 30.41 22.83
C VAL A 10 36.06 30.68 22.13
N ILE A 11 35.11 31.18 22.92
CA ILE A 11 33.94 32.03 22.56
C ILE A 11 32.61 31.32 22.28
N PHE A 12 31.59 31.69 23.08
CA PHE A 12 30.26 32.25 22.73
C PHE A 12 29.24 31.86 23.82
N ALA A 13 28.28 32.64 24.27
CA ALA A 13 28.02 34.06 24.44
C ALA A 13 26.74 34.13 25.30
N VAL A 14 26.64 35.12 26.18
CA VAL A 14 25.46 35.38 27.02
C VAL A 14 24.38 36.05 26.17
N THR A 15 23.15 35.50 26.15
CA THR A 15 21.93 36.25 25.78
C THR A 15 20.71 35.75 26.55
N ALA A 16 20.18 36.64 27.40
CA ALA A 16 18.91 36.50 28.10
C ALA A 16 17.73 36.68 27.14
N VAL A 17 16.71 35.83 27.23
CA VAL A 17 15.41 36.02 26.56
C VAL A 17 14.33 36.20 27.62
N ALA A 18 13.68 37.35 27.56
CA ALA A 18 12.57 37.76 28.41
C ALA A 18 11.30 36.96 28.12
N ILE A 19 10.55 36.61 29.19
CA ILE A 19 9.25 35.96 29.14
C ILE A 19 8.19 37.05 28.94
N VAL A 20 7.44 37.00 27.84
CA VAL A 20 6.23 37.81 27.61
C VAL A 20 5.00 36.93 27.88
N PRO A 21 4.13 37.26 28.83
CA PRO A 21 2.87 36.54 29.01
C PRO A 21 1.85 36.98 27.97
N VAL A 22 1.41 36.06 27.11
CA VAL A 22 0.28 36.28 26.20
C VAL A 22 -1.01 35.99 26.98
N ALA A 23 -1.79 37.03 27.24
CA ALA A 23 -3.13 36.90 27.79
C ALA A 23 -4.06 36.25 26.77
N PHE A 24 -4.59 35.07 27.09
CA PHE A 24 -5.61 34.36 26.33
C PHE A 24 -6.98 34.95 26.69
N SER A 25 -7.57 35.77 25.81
CA SER A 25 -8.98 36.14 25.92
C SER A 25 -9.83 34.97 25.40
N GLN A 26 -10.45 34.24 26.34
CA GLN A 26 -11.53 33.29 26.05
C GLN A 26 -12.78 34.05 25.63
N SER A 27 -13.11 34.01 24.33
CA SER A 27 -14.48 34.26 23.87
C SER A 27 -15.25 32.94 23.98
N GLN A 28 -16.14 32.86 24.97
CA GLN A 28 -17.11 31.78 25.13
C GLN A 28 -18.16 31.84 24.02
N ASP A 29 -18.04 30.96 23.04
CA ASP A 29 -19.19 30.50 22.23
C ASP A 29 -19.34 29.00 22.44
N SER A 30 -19.73 28.65 23.66
CA SER A 30 -20.06 27.29 24.08
C SER A 30 -21.46 26.89 23.60
N GLN A 31 -21.66 26.83 22.28
CA GLN A 31 -22.70 25.96 21.74
C GLN A 31 -22.16 24.53 21.77
N SER A 32 -22.48 23.83 22.86
CA SER A 32 -21.97 22.50 23.17
C SER A 32 -22.23 21.50 22.05
N VAL A 33 -21.16 20.86 21.56
CA VAL A 33 -21.20 19.72 20.62
C VAL A 33 -22.12 18.59 21.11
N ALA A 34 -22.32 18.48 22.43
CA ALA A 34 -23.20 17.50 23.02
C ALA A 34 -24.68 17.77 22.68
N ASP A 35 -25.11 19.03 22.67
CA ASP A 35 -26.48 19.40 22.29
C ASP A 35 -26.71 19.26 20.79
N ALA A 36 -25.70 19.57 19.97
CA ALA A 36 -25.75 19.30 18.53
C ALA A 36 -25.85 17.80 18.22
N ALA A 37 -25.08 16.97 18.93
CA ALA A 37 -25.13 15.52 18.79
C ALA A 37 -26.48 14.93 19.24
N ARG A 38 -27.10 15.48 20.30
CA ARG A 38 -28.42 15.04 20.76
C ARG A 38 -29.51 15.34 19.72
N ARG A 39 -29.54 16.56 19.17
CA ARG A 39 -30.50 16.92 18.10
C ARG A 39 -30.31 16.10 16.82
N ALA A 40 -29.07 15.77 16.46
CA ALA A 40 -28.79 14.91 15.31
C ALA A 40 -29.31 13.47 15.52
N ARG A 41 -29.28 12.97 16.76
CA ARG A 41 -29.82 11.64 17.11
C ARG A 41 -31.35 11.63 17.12
N GLU A 42 -32.00 12.68 17.61
CA GLU A 42 -33.46 12.79 17.60
C GLU A 42 -34.03 12.82 16.18
N LYS A 43 -33.44 13.60 15.27
CA LYS A 43 -33.86 13.65 13.85
C LYS A 43 -33.73 12.33 13.09
N LYS A 44 -32.87 11.41 13.56
CA LYS A 44 -32.72 10.07 12.95
C LYS A 44 -33.73 9.05 13.47
N LYS A 45 -34.40 9.32 14.61
CA LYS A 45 -35.44 8.44 15.15
C LYS A 45 -36.77 8.57 14.41
N ASP A 46 -37.11 9.76 13.92
CA ASP A 46 -38.35 10.00 13.17
C ASP A 46 -38.28 9.62 11.68
N THR A 47 -37.10 9.21 11.19
CA THR A 47 -36.91 8.73 9.81
C THR A 47 -36.54 7.25 9.81
N ALA A 48 -37.36 6.42 10.47
CA ALA A 48 -37.32 4.98 10.29
C ALA A 48 -37.81 4.64 8.87
N LYS A 49 -36.91 4.72 7.89
CA LYS A 49 -37.16 4.18 6.55
C LYS A 49 -37.29 2.67 6.68
N PRO A 50 -38.37 2.03 6.19
CA PRO A 50 -38.46 0.58 6.20
C PRO A 50 -37.28 0.01 5.41
N THR A 51 -36.53 -0.90 6.03
CA THR A 51 -35.48 -1.69 5.38
C THR A 51 -36.12 -2.52 4.29
N LYS A 52 -36.05 -2.06 3.05
CA LYS A 52 -36.43 -2.87 1.89
C LYS A 52 -35.36 -3.95 1.75
N VAL A 53 -35.67 -5.15 2.26
CA VAL A 53 -34.84 -6.34 2.10
C VAL A 53 -34.89 -6.71 0.63
N ILE A 54 -33.75 -6.59 -0.07
CA ILE A 54 -33.59 -7.11 -1.42
C ILE A 54 -33.24 -8.59 -1.25
N THR A 55 -34.21 -9.48 -1.42
CA THR A 55 -34.01 -10.93 -1.53
C THR A 55 -33.82 -11.32 -3.00
N ASP A 56 -33.28 -12.50 -3.28
CA ASP A 56 -33.08 -13.03 -4.65
C ASP A 56 -34.35 -12.98 -5.52
N GLU A 57 -35.53 -13.05 -4.88
CA GLU A 57 -36.86 -12.93 -5.48
C GLU A 57 -37.17 -11.52 -6.02
N THR A 58 -36.51 -10.49 -5.50
CA THR A 58 -36.72 -9.06 -5.88
C THR A 58 -35.67 -8.55 -6.86
N LEU A 59 -34.73 -9.41 -7.27
CA LEU A 59 -33.79 -9.12 -8.34
C LEU A 59 -34.50 -9.34 -9.68
N ASP A 60 -34.86 -8.25 -10.34
CA ASP A 60 -35.30 -8.27 -11.74
C ASP A 60 -34.08 -8.51 -12.64
N VAL A 61 -33.61 -9.76 -12.66
CA VAL A 61 -32.51 -10.19 -13.54
C VAL A 61 -33.07 -10.27 -14.95
N LYS A 62 -32.80 -9.24 -15.76
CA LYS A 62 -33.00 -9.33 -17.21
C LYS A 62 -32.16 -10.50 -17.72
N LYS A 63 -32.82 -11.59 -18.13
CA LYS A 63 -32.20 -12.73 -18.82
C LYS A 63 -31.46 -12.20 -20.06
N GLY A 64 -30.16 -11.99 -19.96
CA GLY A 64 -29.35 -11.52 -21.08
C GLY A 64 -27.96 -11.00 -20.75
N ASP A 65 -27.68 -10.58 -19.50
CA ASP A 65 -26.42 -9.90 -19.18
C ASP A 65 -25.31 -10.80 -18.60
N VAL A 66 -25.54 -12.12 -18.57
CA VAL A 66 -24.50 -13.10 -18.27
C VAL A 66 -23.86 -13.56 -19.58
N GLN A 67 -23.10 -12.68 -20.23
CA GLN A 67 -22.20 -13.09 -21.30
C GLN A 67 -20.99 -13.81 -20.68
N SER A 68 -21.17 -15.11 -20.47
CA SER A 68 -20.07 -16.07 -20.38
C SER A 68 -19.36 -16.06 -21.74
N ALA A 69 -18.20 -15.41 -21.81
CA ALA A 69 -17.38 -15.33 -23.02
C ALA A 69 -16.67 -16.67 -23.28
N VAL A 70 -17.42 -17.66 -23.77
CA VAL A 70 -16.87 -18.75 -24.59
C VAL A 70 -17.43 -18.54 -25.99
N ALA A 71 -16.69 -17.79 -26.80
CA ALA A 71 -16.97 -17.66 -28.21
C ALA A 71 -16.44 -18.92 -28.91
N GLU A 72 -17.40 -19.78 -29.22
CA GLU A 72 -17.30 -20.90 -30.14
C GLU A 72 -17.00 -20.39 -31.55
N GLU A 73 -16.06 -21.06 -32.22
CA GLU A 73 -15.50 -20.68 -33.50
C GLU A 73 -16.47 -20.93 -34.66
N ALA A 74 -16.85 -19.87 -35.37
CA ALA A 74 -17.62 -19.96 -36.60
C ALA A 74 -16.72 -20.39 -37.78
N LYS A 75 -16.90 -21.62 -38.25
CA LYS A 75 -16.41 -22.09 -39.56
C LYS A 75 -17.08 -21.31 -40.68
N ILE A 76 -16.27 -20.75 -41.60
CA ILE A 76 -16.71 -20.39 -42.96
C ILE A 76 -15.85 -21.14 -43.97
N ALA A 77 -16.53 -21.78 -44.92
CA ALA A 77 -15.99 -22.54 -46.04
C ALA A 77 -15.59 -21.63 -47.21
N GLY A 78 -14.54 -22.00 -47.95
CA GLY A 78 -14.23 -21.39 -49.24
C GLY A 78 -12.74 -21.35 -49.56
N ALA A 79 -12.16 -22.51 -49.90
CA ALA A 79 -10.87 -22.56 -50.58
C ALA A 79 -11.05 -22.26 -52.08
N PRO A 80 -10.10 -21.56 -52.69
CA PRO A 80 -9.57 -22.03 -53.95
C PRO A 80 -8.07 -22.31 -53.83
N ASP A 81 -7.68 -23.46 -54.38
CA ASP A 81 -6.31 -23.81 -54.71
C ASP A 81 -5.66 -22.71 -55.56
N SER A 82 -4.45 -22.31 -55.15
CA SER A 82 -3.48 -21.70 -56.04
C SER A 82 -2.08 -21.98 -55.51
N LYS A 83 -1.46 -23.01 -56.09
CA LYS A 83 0.00 -23.16 -56.10
C LYS A 83 0.62 -21.88 -56.68
N SER A 84 1.48 -21.23 -55.92
CA SER A 84 2.53 -20.38 -56.47
C SER A 84 3.78 -20.52 -55.62
N GLN A 85 4.69 -21.32 -56.13
CA GLN A 85 6.08 -21.41 -55.72
C GLN A 85 6.77 -20.10 -56.12
N GLY A 86 7.26 -19.35 -55.14
CA GLY A 86 7.97 -18.08 -55.33
C GLY A 86 9.06 -17.93 -54.28
N ALA A 87 10.28 -17.71 -54.75
CA ALA A 87 11.53 -17.89 -54.02
C ALA A 87 11.80 -16.85 -52.91
N ALA A 88 12.64 -17.30 -51.97
CA ALA A 88 13.63 -16.55 -51.20
C ALA A 88 13.37 -15.05 -50.97
N GLY A 89 12.93 -14.75 -49.75
CA GLY A 89 13.00 -13.43 -49.14
C GLY A 89 12.44 -13.54 -47.74
N SER A 90 13.30 -13.80 -46.75
CA SER A 90 12.93 -13.71 -45.34
C SER A 90 12.96 -12.25 -44.91
N PRO A 91 11.83 -11.68 -44.47
CA PRO A 91 11.90 -10.63 -43.47
C PRO A 91 10.91 -10.94 -42.35
N ASN A 92 11.17 -11.97 -41.52
CA ASN A 92 10.34 -12.09 -40.32
C ASN A 92 10.97 -12.68 -39.06
N ALA A 93 12.29 -12.52 -38.90
CA ALA A 93 12.93 -12.76 -37.60
C ALA A 93 12.74 -11.58 -36.62
N THR A 94 12.46 -10.37 -37.12
CA THR A 94 12.36 -9.17 -36.28
C THR A 94 10.98 -8.99 -35.63
N SER A 95 9.88 -9.36 -36.32
CA SER A 95 8.51 -9.13 -35.81
C SER A 95 8.12 -10.08 -34.66
N ALA A 96 8.55 -11.34 -34.71
CA ALA A 96 8.27 -12.30 -33.64
C ALA A 96 9.02 -11.95 -32.34
N ASN A 97 10.22 -11.39 -32.46
CA ASN A 97 11.04 -10.97 -31.32
C ASN A 97 10.51 -9.66 -30.69
N ALA A 98 9.97 -8.75 -31.52
CA ALA A 98 9.32 -7.53 -31.04
C ALA A 98 8.02 -7.83 -30.24
N ALA A 99 7.13 -8.65 -30.79
CA ALA A 99 5.89 -9.05 -30.10
C ALA A 99 6.18 -9.76 -28.76
N SER A 100 7.20 -10.64 -28.74
CA SER A 100 7.65 -11.32 -27.52
C SER A 100 8.26 -10.37 -26.48
N LYS A 101 8.84 -9.24 -26.89
CA LYS A 101 9.40 -8.21 -26.01
C LYS A 101 8.31 -7.34 -25.37
N ASP A 102 7.28 -7.01 -26.14
CA ASP A 102 6.15 -6.22 -25.65
C ASP A 102 5.34 -6.98 -24.60
N GLU A 103 5.09 -8.28 -24.81
CA GLU A 103 4.44 -9.13 -23.80
C GLU A 103 5.25 -9.23 -22.50
N LYS A 104 6.59 -9.30 -22.58
CA LYS A 104 7.46 -9.32 -21.40
C LYS A 104 7.39 -7.99 -20.64
N ARG A 105 7.40 -6.85 -21.35
CA ARG A 105 7.27 -5.52 -20.75
C ARG A 105 5.92 -5.34 -20.05
N GLU A 106 4.83 -5.82 -20.65
CA GLU A 106 3.51 -5.78 -20.00
C GLU A 106 3.44 -6.66 -18.74
N LYS A 107 4.07 -7.85 -18.75
CA LYS A 107 4.19 -8.70 -17.56
C LYS A 107 4.99 -8.02 -16.45
N LEU A 108 6.13 -7.42 -16.78
CA LEU A 108 6.97 -6.67 -15.81
C LEU A 108 6.23 -5.46 -15.23
N LYS A 109 5.46 -4.72 -16.04
CA LYS A 109 4.61 -3.62 -15.53
C LYS A 109 3.58 -4.11 -14.51
N LYS A 110 2.90 -5.23 -14.79
CA LYS A 110 1.94 -5.84 -13.86
C LYS A 110 2.60 -6.27 -12.54
N GLN A 111 3.75 -6.93 -12.63
CA GLN A 111 4.54 -7.30 -11.44
C GLN A 111 4.98 -6.07 -10.64
N LEU A 112 5.34 -4.98 -11.32
CA LEU A 112 5.72 -3.72 -10.66
C LEU A 112 4.55 -3.10 -9.90
N THR A 113 3.36 -3.09 -10.50
CA THR A 113 2.15 -2.59 -9.83
C THR A 113 1.77 -3.45 -8.63
N GLU A 114 1.79 -4.76 -8.78
CA GLU A 114 1.48 -5.71 -7.71
C GLU A 114 2.49 -5.58 -6.56
N LEU A 115 3.78 -5.50 -6.87
CA LEU A 115 4.83 -5.36 -5.85
C LEU A 115 4.73 -4.03 -5.10
N LYS A 116 4.37 -2.94 -5.78
CA LYS A 116 4.08 -1.64 -5.12
C LYS A 116 2.89 -1.75 -4.17
N GLU A 117 1.86 -2.50 -4.55
CA GLU A 117 0.70 -2.73 -3.70
C GLU A 117 1.05 -3.58 -2.48
N GLN A 118 1.82 -4.66 -2.66
CA GLN A 118 2.36 -5.47 -1.56
C GLN A 118 3.22 -4.63 -0.60
N ILE A 119 4.05 -3.71 -1.11
CA ILE A 119 4.82 -2.78 -0.25
C ILE A 119 3.89 -1.86 0.54
N LYS A 120 2.85 -1.30 -0.08
CA LYS A 120 1.88 -0.45 0.62
C LYS A 120 1.15 -1.23 1.71
N GLN A 121 0.66 -2.42 1.38
CA GLN A 121 -0.03 -3.27 2.32
C GLN A 121 0.86 -3.66 3.51
N SER A 122 2.10 -4.10 3.24
CA SER A 122 3.04 -4.47 4.29
C SER A 122 3.45 -3.27 5.17
N LEU A 123 3.52 -2.06 4.62
CA LEU A 123 3.71 -0.83 5.40
C LEU A 123 2.50 -0.50 6.29
N MET A 124 1.28 -0.69 5.80
CA MET A 124 0.07 -0.51 6.59
C MET A 124 -0.03 -1.53 7.73
N ASP A 125 0.28 -2.79 7.44
CA ASP A 125 0.33 -3.86 8.44
C ASP A 125 1.39 -3.55 9.51
N LEU A 126 2.57 -3.09 9.09
CA LEU A 126 3.65 -2.68 10.01
C LEU A 126 3.19 -1.54 10.93
N ASP A 127 2.56 -0.50 10.39
CA ASP A 127 2.03 0.61 11.19
C ASP A 127 0.95 0.13 12.17
N LEU A 128 0.08 -0.78 11.74
CA LEU A 128 -0.92 -1.38 12.62
C LEU A 128 -0.27 -2.16 13.76
N LEU A 129 0.70 -3.03 13.46
CA LEU A 129 1.45 -3.79 14.48
C LEU A 129 2.20 -2.86 15.45
N GLN A 130 2.79 -1.77 14.96
CA GLN A 130 3.44 -0.79 15.83
C GLN A 130 2.46 -0.08 16.76
N ARG A 131 1.26 0.25 16.26
CA ARG A 131 0.20 0.87 17.06
C ARG A 131 -0.38 -0.09 18.08
N GLU A 132 -0.62 -1.34 17.69
CA GLU A 132 -1.09 -2.42 18.55
C GLU A 132 -0.07 -2.69 19.66
N ASN A 133 1.20 -2.90 19.31
CA ASN A 133 2.24 -3.13 20.30
C ASN A 133 2.40 -1.97 21.29
N ARG A 134 2.24 -0.71 20.84
CA ARG A 134 2.23 0.44 21.75
C ARG A 134 1.03 0.41 22.70
N LEU A 135 -0.15 0.06 22.19
CA LEU A 135 -1.37 -0.05 22.99
C LEU A 135 -1.26 -1.18 24.01
N ASP A 136 -0.73 -2.34 23.61
CA ASP A 136 -0.52 -3.47 24.49
C ASP A 136 0.57 -3.20 25.52
N GLN A 137 1.63 -2.45 25.17
CA GLN A 137 2.61 -2.00 26.15
C GLN A 137 1.96 -1.11 27.20
N ASP A 138 1.15 -0.13 26.79
CA ASP A 138 0.43 0.75 27.72
C ASP A 138 -0.52 -0.05 28.63
N ALA A 139 -1.28 -0.98 28.04
CA ALA A 139 -2.16 -1.88 28.78
C ALA A 139 -1.38 -2.73 29.80
N TYR A 140 -0.28 -3.34 29.40
CA TYR A 140 0.57 -4.18 30.26
C TYR A 140 1.18 -3.38 31.41
N TYR A 141 1.85 -2.25 31.12
CA TYR A 141 2.54 -1.46 32.15
C TYR A 141 1.59 -0.63 33.03
N SER A 142 0.33 -0.44 32.63
CA SER A 142 -0.68 0.21 33.48
C SER A 142 -1.14 -0.68 34.65
N GLN A 143 -0.87 -1.99 34.60
CA GLN A 143 -1.29 -2.91 35.65
C GLN A 143 -0.37 -2.81 36.88
N PRO A 144 -0.92 -2.75 38.11
CA PRO A 144 -0.11 -2.63 39.34
C PRO A 144 0.89 -3.76 39.58
N ASN A 145 0.65 -4.96 39.02
CA ASN A 145 1.47 -6.14 39.21
C ASN A 145 1.98 -6.74 37.88
N TYR A 146 2.22 -5.90 36.87
CA TYR A 146 2.64 -6.33 35.53
C TYR A 146 3.86 -7.25 35.53
N GLY A 147 4.80 -7.08 36.49
CA GLY A 147 6.01 -7.88 36.60
C GLY A 147 5.78 -9.37 36.87
N SER A 148 4.57 -9.75 37.31
CA SER A 148 4.15 -11.15 37.48
C SER A 148 3.43 -11.72 36.26
N ASP A 149 3.01 -10.87 35.33
CA ASP A 149 2.33 -11.27 34.10
C ASP A 149 3.35 -11.66 33.03
N THR A 150 3.74 -12.93 33.05
CA THR A 150 4.64 -13.52 32.07
C THR A 150 3.99 -13.70 30.70
N ALA A 151 2.67 -13.91 30.65
CA ALA A 151 1.92 -14.07 29.41
C ALA A 151 1.83 -12.75 28.65
N GLY A 152 1.52 -11.65 29.34
CA GLY A 152 1.55 -10.31 28.77
C GLY A 152 2.95 -9.92 28.28
N LYS A 153 3.99 -10.27 29.04
CA LYS A 153 5.38 -10.06 28.58
C LYS A 153 5.70 -10.85 27.31
N GLN A 154 5.33 -12.13 27.27
CA GLN A 154 5.53 -12.96 26.08
C GLN A 154 4.81 -12.38 24.86
N LYS A 155 3.55 -11.94 25.02
CA LYS A 155 2.79 -11.28 23.94
C LYS A 155 3.53 -10.07 23.38
N LEU A 156 4.06 -9.20 24.24
CA LEU A 156 4.82 -8.02 23.82
C LEU A 156 6.11 -8.37 23.08
N ASP A 157 6.78 -9.46 23.47
CA ASP A 157 8.00 -9.91 22.83
C ASP A 157 7.71 -10.58 21.47
N ASP A 158 6.62 -11.35 21.37
CA ASP A 158 6.13 -11.93 20.11
C ASP A 158 5.73 -10.83 19.11
N GLU A 159 5.01 -9.80 19.55
CA GLU A 159 4.64 -8.65 18.73
C GLU A 159 5.87 -7.86 18.24
N LYS A 160 6.86 -7.65 19.10
CA LYS A 160 8.14 -7.04 18.68
C LYS A 160 8.84 -7.87 17.61
N GLN A 161 8.82 -9.18 17.74
CA GLN A 161 9.38 -10.07 16.73
C GLN A 161 8.59 -9.98 15.41
N GLN A 162 7.25 -9.92 15.46
CA GLN A 162 6.43 -9.71 14.27
C GLN A 162 6.73 -8.37 13.58
N ILE A 163 6.89 -7.28 14.35
CA ILE A 163 7.30 -5.98 13.81
C ILE A 163 8.65 -6.08 13.10
N SER A 164 9.65 -6.74 13.70
CA SER A 164 10.97 -6.94 13.10
C SER A 164 10.87 -7.72 11.78
N ASN A 165 10.15 -8.85 11.80
CA ASN A 165 9.95 -9.69 10.61
C ASN A 165 9.26 -8.89 9.49
N LYS A 166 8.27 -8.06 9.83
CA LYS A 166 7.55 -7.23 8.86
C LYS A 166 8.40 -6.10 8.30
N GLN A 167 9.30 -5.51 9.10
CA GLN A 167 10.29 -4.53 8.64
C GLN A 167 11.27 -5.14 7.63
N GLU A 168 11.73 -6.36 7.89
CA GLU A 168 12.59 -7.11 6.96
C GLU A 168 11.84 -7.43 5.66
N GLU A 169 10.57 -7.84 5.74
CA GLU A 169 9.73 -8.08 4.58
C GLU A 169 9.62 -6.82 3.70
N VAL A 170 9.27 -5.67 4.29
CA VAL A 170 9.21 -4.38 3.58
C VAL A 170 10.53 -4.06 2.90
N THR A 171 11.66 -4.28 3.60
CA THR A 171 13.00 -4.04 3.05
C THR A 171 13.29 -4.94 1.86
N ARG A 172 12.94 -6.23 1.96
CA ARG A 172 13.09 -7.20 0.87
C ARG A 172 12.21 -6.87 -0.33
N LEU A 173 10.96 -6.46 -0.11
CA LEU A 173 10.05 -6.05 -1.19
C LEU A 173 10.55 -4.79 -1.90
N LYS A 174 11.08 -3.81 -1.15
CA LYS A 174 11.73 -2.62 -1.72
C LYS A 174 12.94 -2.96 -2.57
N ALA A 175 13.77 -3.92 -2.13
CA ALA A 175 14.91 -4.40 -2.92
C ALA A 175 14.45 -5.04 -4.24
N LYS A 176 13.47 -5.95 -4.19
CA LYS A 176 12.86 -6.56 -5.39
C LYS A 176 12.30 -5.51 -6.34
N LEU A 177 11.71 -4.43 -5.82
CA LEU A 177 11.18 -3.34 -6.63
C LEU A 177 12.30 -2.58 -7.36
N ALA A 178 13.42 -2.33 -6.68
CA ALA A 178 14.58 -1.70 -7.30
C ALA A 178 15.19 -2.59 -8.41
N ASP A 179 15.29 -3.90 -8.17
CA ASP A 179 15.81 -4.84 -9.16
C ASP A 179 14.91 -4.95 -10.40
N LEU A 180 13.58 -5.03 -10.22
CA LEU A 180 12.62 -5.04 -11.32
C LEU A 180 12.62 -3.72 -12.11
N GLN A 181 12.83 -2.59 -11.43
CA GLN A 181 12.99 -1.28 -12.07
C GLN A 181 14.27 -1.20 -12.91
N ARG A 182 15.37 -1.80 -12.45
CA ARG A 182 16.62 -1.91 -13.22
C ARG A 182 16.42 -2.78 -14.45
N GLU A 183 15.78 -3.95 -14.30
CA GLU A 183 15.46 -4.85 -15.42
C GLU A 183 14.63 -4.13 -16.50
N MET A 184 13.64 -3.33 -16.09
CA MET A 184 12.84 -2.49 -17.00
C MET A 184 13.65 -1.38 -17.68
N GLY A 185 14.64 -0.80 -16.98
CA GLY A 185 15.50 0.27 -17.47
C GLY A 185 16.63 -0.20 -18.41
N GLU A 186 17.20 -1.38 -18.17
CA GLU A 186 18.25 -2.00 -19.02
C GLU A 186 17.67 -2.68 -20.27
N SER A 187 16.35 -2.91 -20.31
CA SER A 187 15.67 -3.63 -21.39
C SER A 187 15.52 -2.92 -22.77
N PRO A 188 16.21 -1.81 -23.10
CA PRO A 188 16.36 -1.43 -24.51
C PRO A 188 17.78 -1.13 -25.04
N SER A 189 18.88 -1.23 -24.27
CA SER A 189 20.16 -0.62 -24.72
C SER A 189 21.44 -1.46 -24.58
N SER A 190 21.35 -2.79 -24.53
CA SER A 190 22.56 -3.64 -24.56
C SER A 190 22.49 -4.69 -25.67
N GLN A 191 22.89 -4.26 -26.87
CA GLN A 191 23.41 -5.14 -27.93
C GLN A 191 24.59 -4.39 -28.58
N PRO A 192 25.84 -4.85 -28.43
CA PRO A 192 26.90 -4.54 -29.39
C PRO A 192 26.68 -5.30 -30.70
#